data_AF-A0AAD3VXX8-F1
#
_entry.id   AF-A0AAD3VXX8-F1
#
_cell.length_a   1.000
_cell.length_b   1.000
_cell.length_c   1.000
_cell.angle_alpha   90.00
_cell.angle_beta   90.00
_cell.angle_gamma   90.00
#
_symmetry.space_group_name_H-M   'P 1'
#
loop_
_entity.id
_entity.type
_entity.pdbx_description
1 polymer ?
#
loop_
_entity_poly.entity_id
_entity_poly.type
_entity_poly.pdbx_seq_one_letter_code
_entity_poly.pdbx_strand_id
1 'polypeptide(L)'
;MQYAEILDLRKQARITNCWLKRRLETILPEVMDREGFDMWIVTAREYNEGPVVMHLLPQPSMAARRRTILVFYRRPGATGLAEAVEKLTLSTYSPGGLYEAAWNKDEGGQWDSLRRVVEERDPRCIGINVSETFAFGDGLSHSEYLQLMKALDTKYAGRTRGAERLAVGYLERRLPEEIHAYSGIVAICHRMVAEGFSGKVVHPGVTTAADVA
;
A
#
# COMPACT_ATOMS: atom_id res chain seq x y z
N MET A 1 10.59 -27.61 -22.92
CA MET A 1 9.92 -26.37 -22.48
C MET A 1 10.43 -26.09 -21.07
N GLN A 2 11.24 -25.05 -20.88
CA GLN A 2 11.88 -24.75 -19.60
C GLN A 2 10.81 -24.30 -18.60
N TYR A 3 10.77 -24.94 -17.43
CA TYR A 3 9.74 -24.72 -16.42
C TYR A 3 9.74 -23.26 -15.94
N ALA A 4 8.56 -22.67 -15.71
CA ALA A 4 8.47 -21.43 -14.94
C ALA A 4 8.86 -21.75 -13.49
N GLU A 5 10.11 -21.45 -13.14
CA GLU A 5 10.69 -21.70 -11.83
C GLU A 5 10.10 -20.74 -10.79
N ILE A 6 9.65 -21.27 -9.65
CA ILE A 6 9.23 -20.42 -8.52
C ILE A 6 10.48 -19.71 -8.02
N LEU A 7 10.49 -18.39 -8.16
CA LEU A 7 11.62 -17.56 -7.76
C LEU A 7 11.84 -17.65 -6.25
N ASP A 8 13.10 -17.55 -5.81
CA ASP A 8 13.40 -17.37 -4.39
C ASP A 8 12.80 -16.05 -3.84
N LEU A 9 12.59 -15.99 -2.52
CA LEU A 9 11.94 -14.85 -1.87
C LEU A 9 12.67 -13.51 -2.10
N ARG A 10 13.99 -13.51 -2.27
CA ARG A 10 14.76 -12.28 -2.53
C ARG A 10 14.49 -11.74 -3.94
N LYS A 11 14.43 -12.63 -4.94
CA LYS A 11 14.05 -12.27 -6.31
C LYS A 11 12.60 -11.81 -6.40
N GLN A 12 11.68 -12.48 -5.69
CA GLN A 12 10.28 -12.05 -5.60
C GLN A 12 10.18 -10.64 -5.00
N ALA A 13 10.82 -10.39 -3.85
CA ALA A 13 10.84 -9.08 -3.20
C ALA A 13 11.36 -7.97 -4.13
N ARG A 14 12.43 -8.24 -4.89
CA ARG A 14 12.96 -7.28 -5.88
C ARG A 14 11.92 -6.93 -6.95
N ILE A 15 11.23 -7.92 -7.52
CA ILE A 15 10.21 -7.71 -8.55
C ILE A 15 9.02 -6.92 -7.98
N THR A 16 8.52 -7.33 -6.82
CA THR A 16 7.41 -6.65 -6.13
C THR A 16 7.77 -5.20 -5.81
N ASN A 17 8.99 -4.93 -5.36
CA ASN A 17 9.45 -3.56 -5.08
C ASN A 17 9.59 -2.72 -6.36
N CYS A 18 10.02 -3.30 -7.48
CA CYS A 18 10.02 -2.63 -8.77
C CYS A 18 8.59 -2.27 -9.22
N TRP A 19 7.63 -3.18 -9.06
CA TRP A 19 6.23 -2.88 -9.35
C TRP A 19 5.67 -1.82 -8.41
N LEU A 20 5.91 -1.93 -7.10
CA LEU A 20 5.47 -0.93 -6.12
C LEU A 20 5.99 0.47 -6.50
N LYS A 21 7.29 0.60 -6.80
CA LYS A 21 7.88 1.86 -7.27
C LYS A 21 7.11 2.41 -8.47
N ARG A 22 6.89 1.59 -9.50
CA ARG A 22 6.21 2.02 -10.72
C ARG A 22 4.74 2.38 -10.47
N ARG A 23 4.03 1.65 -9.60
CA ARG A 23 2.65 1.97 -9.21
C ARG A 23 2.59 3.33 -8.50
N LEU A 24 3.53 3.60 -7.59
CA LEU A 24 3.65 4.88 -6.90
C LEU A 24 4.04 6.05 -7.84
N GLU A 25 4.74 5.76 -8.93
CA GLU A 25 5.21 6.74 -9.93
C GLU A 25 4.23 6.97 -11.10
N THR A 26 3.22 6.11 -11.27
CA THR A 26 2.31 6.17 -12.43
C THR A 26 0.85 6.17 -12.00
N ILE A 27 0.41 5.12 -11.31
CA ILE A 27 -0.98 4.94 -10.88
C ILE A 27 -1.36 5.95 -9.81
N LEU A 28 -0.53 6.12 -8.78
CA LEU A 28 -0.87 6.96 -7.64
C LEU A 28 -1.15 8.43 -8.04
N PRO A 29 -0.27 9.11 -8.80
CA PRO A 29 -0.56 10.47 -9.26
C PRO A 29 -1.86 10.57 -10.06
N GLU A 30 -2.13 9.64 -10.98
CA GLU A 30 -3.34 9.63 -11.80
C GLU A 30 -4.61 9.49 -10.95
N VAL A 31 -4.59 8.63 -9.93
CA VAL A 31 -5.74 8.41 -9.06
C VAL A 31 -5.93 9.57 -8.09
N MET A 32 -4.84 10.19 -7.60
CA MET A 32 -4.92 11.42 -6.80
C MET A 32 -5.54 12.57 -7.60
N ASP A 33 -5.13 12.75 -8.86
CA ASP A 33 -5.68 13.76 -9.76
C ASP A 33 -7.16 13.48 -10.08
N ARG A 34 -7.50 12.21 -10.37
CA ARG A 34 -8.88 11.76 -10.65
C ARG A 34 -9.85 12.06 -9.51
N GLU A 35 -9.41 11.84 -8.27
CA GLU A 35 -10.26 12.01 -7.07
C GLU A 35 -10.13 13.40 -6.43
N GLY A 36 -9.19 14.23 -6.92
CA GLY A 36 -9.02 15.62 -6.50
C GLY A 36 -8.36 15.78 -5.12
N PHE A 37 -7.38 14.93 -4.80
CA PHE A 37 -6.62 15.00 -3.56
C PHE A 37 -5.24 15.62 -3.76
N ASP A 38 -4.95 16.69 -3.03
CA ASP A 38 -3.60 17.28 -2.98
C ASP A 38 -2.69 16.47 -2.07
N MET A 39 -3.26 15.84 -1.02
CA MET A 39 -2.52 15.01 -0.09
C MET A 39 -3.33 13.76 0.28
N TRP A 40 -2.67 12.63 0.45
CA TRP A 40 -3.25 11.42 1.02
C TRP A 40 -2.43 10.97 2.22
N ILE A 41 -3.08 10.87 3.38
CA ILE A 41 -2.47 10.44 4.63
C ILE A 41 -2.97 9.04 4.97
N VAL A 42 -2.06 8.08 5.01
CA VAL A 42 -2.33 6.69 5.38
C VAL A 42 -1.65 6.38 6.69
N THR A 43 -2.43 6.24 7.76
CA THR A 43 -1.93 5.80 9.06
C THR A 43 -2.09 4.30 9.20
N ALA A 44 -1.07 3.63 9.69
CA ALA A 44 -1.07 2.22 10.00
C ALA A 44 -0.56 2.03 11.43
N ARG A 45 -1.36 1.36 12.26
CA ARG A 45 -0.94 0.95 13.60
C ARG A 45 -0.55 -0.52 13.53
N GLU A 46 0.56 -0.88 14.17
CA GLU A 46 0.97 -2.28 14.31
C GLU A 46 -0.19 -3.15 14.79
N TYR A 47 -0.45 -4.25 14.08
CA TYR A 47 -1.55 -5.20 14.28
C TYR A 47 -2.96 -4.68 13.93
N ASN A 48 -3.07 -3.48 13.37
CA ASN A 48 -4.32 -2.88 12.92
C ASN A 48 -4.07 -2.00 11.69
N GLU A 49 -3.40 -2.57 10.69
CA GLU A 49 -3.15 -1.92 9.42
C GLU A 49 -4.44 -1.84 8.59
N GLY A 50 -4.69 -0.69 7.99
CA GLY A 50 -5.75 -0.56 6.99
C GLY A 50 -5.47 -1.44 5.77
N PRO A 51 -6.49 -1.92 5.04
CA PRO A 51 -6.30 -2.90 3.96
C PRO A 51 -5.35 -2.46 2.85
N VAL A 52 -5.29 -1.17 2.54
CA VAL A 52 -4.42 -0.62 1.49
C VAL A 52 -2.93 -0.61 1.87
N VAL A 53 -2.59 -0.64 3.16
CA VAL A 53 -1.22 -0.46 3.67
C VAL A 53 -0.26 -1.53 3.12
N MET A 54 -0.75 -2.76 2.99
CA MET A 54 0.04 -3.90 2.48
C MET A 54 0.50 -3.72 1.04
N HIS A 55 -0.14 -2.82 0.28
CA HIS A 55 0.20 -2.47 -1.09
C HIS A 55 0.99 -1.17 -1.22
N LEU A 56 1.40 -0.58 -0.09
CA LEU A 56 2.21 0.62 -0.01
C LEU A 56 3.57 0.34 0.62
N LEU A 57 3.73 -0.73 1.39
CA LEU A 57 5.00 -1.07 2.02
C LEU A 57 5.91 -1.89 1.07
N PRO A 58 7.20 -1.51 0.94
CA PRO A 58 8.17 -2.31 0.22
C PRO A 58 8.55 -3.56 1.02
N GLN A 59 8.77 -4.66 0.30
CA GLN A 59 9.34 -5.88 0.85
C GLN A 59 10.78 -5.62 1.36
N PRO A 60 11.21 -6.23 2.48
CA PRO A 60 10.55 -7.32 3.20
C PRO A 60 9.60 -6.85 4.33
N SER A 61 9.22 -5.58 4.36
CA SER A 61 8.27 -5.10 5.37
C SER A 61 6.90 -5.73 5.12
N MET A 62 6.46 -6.59 6.04
CA MET A 62 5.18 -7.31 5.94
C MET A 62 4.04 -6.62 6.68
N ALA A 63 4.32 -5.60 7.49
CA ALA A 63 3.35 -4.92 8.35
C ALA A 63 3.94 -3.59 8.83
N ALA A 64 3.11 -2.75 9.46
CA ALA A 64 3.61 -1.58 10.16
C ALA A 64 4.39 -2.04 11.41
N ARG A 65 5.56 -1.46 11.66
CA ARG A 65 6.28 -1.63 12.94
C ARG A 65 6.02 -0.39 13.78
N ARG A 66 5.29 -0.52 14.88
CA ARG A 66 4.64 0.60 15.59
C ARG A 66 3.71 1.41 14.66
N ARG A 67 3.47 2.68 14.98
CA ARG A 67 2.73 3.59 14.09
C ARG A 67 3.60 3.98 12.89
N THR A 68 3.07 3.76 11.69
CA THR A 68 3.62 4.23 10.42
C THR A 68 2.62 5.19 9.80
N ILE A 69 3.05 6.40 9.46
CA ILE A 69 2.23 7.36 8.71
C ILE A 69 2.89 7.57 7.37
N LEU A 70 2.22 7.18 6.29
CA LEU A 70 2.63 7.48 4.93
C LEU A 70 1.90 8.74 4.49
N VAL A 71 2.63 9.68 3.90
CA VAL A 71 2.06 10.91 3.34
C VAL A 71 2.45 10.98 1.88
N PHE A 72 1.43 11.08 1.03
CA PHE A 72 1.59 11.28 -0.39
C PHE A 72 1.13 12.69 -0.72
N TYR A 73 2.03 13.55 -1.19
CA TYR A 73 1.70 14.92 -1.55
C TYR A 73 1.85 15.12 -3.05
N ARG A 74 0.74 15.49 -3.70
CA ARG A 74 0.69 15.80 -5.13
C ARG A 74 1.31 17.17 -5.36
N ARG A 75 2.50 17.19 -5.95
CA ARG A 75 3.23 18.43 -6.24
C ARG A 75 2.45 19.28 -7.25
N PRO A 76 2.12 20.54 -6.92
CA PRO A 76 1.43 21.43 -7.85
C PRO A 76 2.31 21.70 -9.07
N GLY A 77 1.72 21.63 -10.27
CA GLY A 77 2.42 21.95 -11.51
C GLY A 77 3.43 20.92 -12.00
N ALA A 78 3.55 19.74 -11.35
CA ALA A 78 4.44 18.70 -11.85
C ALA A 78 3.97 18.17 -13.21
N THR A 79 4.86 18.19 -14.20
CA THR A 79 4.60 17.82 -15.59
C THR A 79 4.87 16.35 -15.90
N GLY A 80 5.58 15.63 -15.02
CA GLY A 80 5.87 14.20 -15.13
C GLY A 80 5.33 13.39 -13.95
N LEU A 81 4.76 12.21 -14.22
CA LEU A 81 4.12 11.36 -13.21
C LEU A 81 5.10 10.85 -12.12
N ALA A 82 6.35 10.55 -12.48
CA ALA A 82 7.31 9.93 -11.56
C ALA A 82 7.64 10.81 -10.33
N GLU A 83 7.73 12.12 -10.54
CA GLU A 83 8.01 13.12 -9.50
C GLU A 83 6.75 13.88 -9.06
N ALA A 84 5.58 13.56 -9.64
CA ALA A 84 4.31 14.22 -9.36
C ALA A 84 3.87 14.06 -7.90
N VAL A 85 4.32 13.00 -7.23
CA VAL A 85 3.95 12.70 -5.84
C VAL A 85 5.20 12.56 -4.99
N GLU A 86 5.32 13.46 -4.02
CA GLU A 86 6.24 13.34 -2.89
C GLU A 86 5.74 12.22 -1.95
N LYS A 87 6.65 11.34 -1.54
CA LYS A 87 6.33 10.11 -0.79
C LYS A 87 7.09 10.14 0.53
N LEU A 88 6.40 10.47 1.59
CA LEU A 88 6.99 10.64 2.91
C LEU A 88 6.56 9.53 3.85
N THR A 89 7.44 9.20 4.78
CA THR A 89 7.14 8.30 5.90
C THR A 89 7.51 8.95 7.22
N LEU A 90 6.56 8.97 8.14
CA LEU A 90 6.79 9.27 9.55
C LEU A 90 6.65 7.94 10.28
N SER A 91 7.78 7.30 10.57
CA SER A 91 7.83 5.97 11.18
C SER A 91 9.14 5.80 11.91
N THR A 92 9.15 5.08 13.03
CA THR A 92 10.41 4.81 13.75
C THR A 92 11.37 3.96 12.91
N TYR A 93 10.83 3.06 12.10
CA TYR A 93 11.57 2.23 11.16
C TYR A 93 11.08 2.55 9.77
N SER A 94 11.84 3.37 9.04
CA SER A 94 11.47 3.69 7.66
C SER A 94 11.37 2.41 6.83
N PRO A 95 10.30 2.22 6.05
CA PRO A 95 10.22 1.13 5.07
C PRO A 95 11.37 1.17 4.04
N GLY A 96 12.07 2.31 3.90
CA GLY A 96 13.25 2.47 3.06
C GLY A 96 12.95 2.58 1.56
N GLY A 97 13.92 3.11 0.81
CA GLY A 97 14.05 3.05 -0.66
C GLY A 97 13.05 3.86 -1.49
N LEU A 98 11.76 3.85 -1.15
CA LEU A 98 10.67 4.48 -1.91
C LEU A 98 10.05 5.69 -1.20
N TYR A 99 10.41 5.88 0.08
CA TYR A 99 9.87 6.91 0.95
C TYR A 99 11.01 7.72 1.57
N GLU A 100 10.84 9.03 1.58
CA GLU A 100 11.70 9.95 2.31
C GLU A 100 11.22 10.07 3.76
N ALA A 101 12.15 10.00 4.72
CA ALA A 101 11.81 10.08 6.14
C ALA A 101 11.51 11.54 6.53
N ALA A 102 10.32 11.80 7.05
CA ALA A 102 9.88 13.14 7.46
C ALA A 102 9.75 13.31 8.99
N TRP A 103 10.22 12.33 9.76
CA TRP A 103 10.24 12.36 11.21
C TRP A 103 11.49 11.69 11.76
N ASN A 104 12.12 12.37 12.71
CA ASN A 104 13.13 11.82 13.59
C ASN A 104 12.56 11.75 15.01
N LYS A 105 12.61 10.56 15.63
CA LYS A 105 12.10 10.32 17.00
C LYS A 105 12.78 11.19 18.06
N ASP A 106 13.99 11.67 17.78
CA ASP A 106 14.78 12.48 18.71
C ASP A 106 14.41 13.98 18.60
N GLU A 107 13.66 14.36 17.56
CA GLU A 107 13.23 15.75 17.27
C GLU A 107 11.79 16.06 17.71
N GLY A 108 11.11 15.11 18.36
CA GLY A 108 9.79 15.31 18.95
C GLY A 108 8.72 14.30 18.53
N GLY A 109 7.46 14.68 18.70
CA GLY A 109 6.30 13.81 18.46
C GLY A 109 6.04 13.55 16.97
N GLN A 110 5.66 12.30 16.65
CA GLN A 110 5.30 11.88 15.29
C GLN A 110 4.14 12.70 14.71
N TRP A 111 3.15 13.04 15.54
CA TRP A 111 2.00 13.87 15.14
C TRP A 111 2.37 15.34 14.92
N ASP A 112 3.29 15.89 15.71
CA ASP A 112 3.79 17.26 15.52
C ASP A 112 4.58 17.36 14.21
N SER A 113 5.34 16.31 13.89
CA SER A 113 6.04 16.22 12.60
C SER A 113 5.05 16.09 11.43
N LEU A 114 3.94 15.35 11.60
CA LEU A 114 2.89 15.31 10.59
C LEU A 114 2.28 16.70 10.37
N ARG A 115 1.98 17.42 11.45
CA ARG A 115 1.48 18.80 11.37
C ARG A 115 2.42 19.68 10.55
N ARG A 116 3.72 19.67 10.88
CA ARG A 116 4.75 20.42 10.14
C ARG A 116 4.75 20.06 8.65
N VAL A 117 4.71 18.77 8.31
CA VAL A 117 4.67 18.31 6.92
C VAL A 117 3.46 18.88 6.18
N VAL A 118 2.28 18.85 6.82
CA VAL A 118 1.04 19.38 6.25
C VAL A 118 1.11 20.90 6.10
N GLU A 119 1.64 21.61 7.10
CA GLU A 119 1.77 23.08 7.09
C GLU A 119 2.70 23.59 5.99
N GLU A 120 3.86 22.94 5.81
CA GLU A 120 4.82 23.29 4.76
C GLU A 120 4.26 23.14 3.34
N ARG A 121 3.27 22.26 3.16
CA ARG A 121 2.69 21.90 1.87
C ARG A 121 1.31 22.53 1.62
N ASP A 122 0.64 22.99 2.68
CA ASP A 122 -0.69 23.64 2.70
C ASP A 122 -1.72 23.03 1.73
N PRO A 123 -1.97 21.70 1.77
CA PRO A 123 -2.88 21.05 0.83
C PRO A 123 -4.32 21.58 0.99
N ARG A 124 -5.06 21.74 -0.12
CA ARG A 124 -6.46 22.19 -0.11
C ARG A 124 -7.42 21.03 0.15
N CYS A 125 -7.07 19.83 -0.29
CA CYS A 125 -7.83 18.60 -0.03
C CYS A 125 -6.94 17.46 0.47
N ILE A 126 -7.28 16.93 1.65
CA ILE A 126 -6.54 15.84 2.31
C ILE A 126 -7.41 14.58 2.34
N GLY A 127 -6.94 13.51 1.73
CA GLY A 127 -7.55 12.19 1.78
C GLY A 127 -7.14 11.43 3.03
N ILE A 128 -8.11 10.83 3.71
CA ILE A 128 -7.90 9.90 4.83
C ILE A 128 -8.73 8.62 4.64
N ASN A 129 -8.25 7.50 5.15
CA ASN A 129 -8.89 6.19 4.94
C ASN A 129 -10.08 5.95 5.89
N VAL A 130 -11.16 6.69 5.70
CA VAL A 130 -12.48 6.42 6.29
C VAL A 130 -13.48 6.17 5.18
N SER A 131 -14.39 5.22 5.38
CA SER A 131 -15.50 5.04 4.45
C SER A 131 -16.65 4.24 5.04
N GLU A 132 -17.88 4.63 4.68
CA GLU A 132 -19.09 3.89 5.07
C GLU A 132 -19.37 2.66 4.20
N THR A 133 -18.73 2.53 3.02
CA THR A 133 -19.16 1.58 1.96
C THR A 133 -18.07 0.64 1.48
N PHE A 134 -16.82 1.10 1.36
CA PHE A 134 -15.69 0.32 0.87
C PHE A 134 -14.68 0.04 1.98
N ALA A 135 -14.68 -1.21 2.48
CA ALA A 135 -13.75 -1.65 3.52
C ALA A 135 -12.27 -1.41 3.15
N PHE A 136 -11.90 -1.50 1.87
CA PHE A 136 -10.52 -1.28 1.42
C PHE A 136 -10.01 0.16 1.63
N GLY A 137 -10.93 1.11 1.76
CA GLY A 137 -10.66 2.51 2.07
C GLY A 137 -10.99 2.90 3.52
N ASP A 138 -11.41 1.96 4.36
CA ASP A 138 -11.86 2.20 5.74
C ASP A 138 -10.89 1.59 6.76
N GLY A 139 -9.63 2.04 6.68
CA GLY A 139 -8.54 1.49 7.50
C GLY A 139 -8.23 2.27 8.77
N LEU A 140 -8.84 3.44 8.94
CA LEU A 140 -8.50 4.37 10.02
C LEU A 140 -9.33 4.05 11.27
N SER A 141 -8.70 3.42 12.27
CA SER A 141 -9.37 3.20 13.57
C SER A 141 -9.79 4.53 14.21
N HIS A 142 -10.86 4.50 15.00
CA HIS A 142 -11.38 5.71 15.65
C HIS A 142 -10.32 6.42 16.52
N SER A 143 -9.47 5.69 17.23
CA SER A 143 -8.39 6.29 18.03
C SER A 143 -7.34 6.99 17.17
N GLU A 144 -6.99 6.44 16.00
CA GLU A 144 -6.07 7.08 15.05
C GLU A 144 -6.73 8.30 14.40
N TYR A 145 -8.02 8.21 14.05
CA TYR A 145 -8.80 9.35 13.54
C TYR A 145 -8.76 10.53 14.51
N LEU A 146 -9.07 10.32 15.80
CA LEU A 146 -9.06 11.39 16.80
C LEU A 146 -7.68 12.04 16.95
N GLN A 147 -6.61 11.23 16.93
CA GLN A 147 -5.24 11.74 17.02
C GLN A 147 -4.83 12.51 15.76
N LEU A 148 -5.19 12.01 14.58
CA LEU A 148 -4.98 12.67 13.30
C LEU A 148 -5.69 14.01 13.26
N MET A 149 -7.00 14.06 13.58
CA MET A 149 -7.77 15.31 13.60
C MET A 149 -7.18 16.33 14.57
N LYS A 150 -6.72 15.89 15.75
CA LYS A 150 -6.03 16.76 16.72
C LYS A 150 -4.71 17.28 16.17
N ALA A 151 -3.93 16.44 15.49
CA ALA A 151 -2.67 16.82 14.87
C ALA A 151 -2.87 17.84 13.75
N LEU A 152 -3.87 17.63 12.90
CA LEU A 152 -4.20 18.49 11.76
C LEU A 152 -4.80 19.84 12.16
N ASP A 153 -5.23 20.01 13.41
CA ASP A 153 -5.95 21.21 13.89
C ASP A 153 -7.22 21.55 13.09
N THR A 154 -7.94 22.60 13.49
CA THR A 154 -9.22 22.98 12.84
C THR A 154 -9.04 23.31 11.36
N LYS A 155 -7.93 23.93 10.96
CA LYS A 155 -7.67 24.38 9.58
C LYS A 155 -7.57 23.17 8.65
N TYR A 156 -6.68 22.22 8.95
CA TYR A 156 -6.47 21.09 8.03
C TYR A 156 -7.46 19.95 8.26
N ALA A 157 -7.97 19.75 9.48
CA ALA A 157 -9.06 18.79 9.71
C ALA A 157 -10.28 19.14 8.85
N GLY A 158 -10.62 20.44 8.73
CA GLY A 158 -11.70 20.92 7.86
C GLY A 158 -11.47 20.70 6.36
N ARG A 159 -10.25 20.30 5.94
CA ARG A 159 -9.90 19.96 4.55
C ARG A 159 -9.85 18.45 4.30
N THR A 160 -10.16 17.63 5.31
CA THR A 160 -10.14 16.17 5.19
C THR A 160 -11.40 15.63 4.53
N ARG A 161 -11.24 14.60 3.69
CA ARG A 161 -12.32 13.84 3.05
C ARG A 161 -11.96 12.35 3.00
N GLY A 162 -12.96 11.48 2.93
CA GLY A 162 -12.77 10.04 2.72
C GLY A 162 -12.05 9.77 1.41
N ALA A 163 -10.99 8.95 1.47
CA ALA A 163 -10.12 8.60 0.35
C ALA A 163 -10.41 7.22 -0.23
N GLU A 164 -11.61 6.67 -0.01
CA GLU A 164 -11.95 5.29 -0.35
C GLU A 164 -11.86 5.02 -1.85
N ARG A 165 -12.31 5.97 -2.68
CA ARG A 165 -12.19 5.86 -4.14
C ARG A 165 -10.75 5.96 -4.61
N LEU A 166 -9.90 6.69 -3.90
CA LEU A 166 -8.45 6.73 -4.16
C LEU A 166 -7.83 5.38 -3.80
N ALA A 167 -8.12 4.86 -2.61
CA ALA A 167 -7.61 3.57 -2.16
C ALA A 167 -8.03 2.42 -3.10
N VAL A 168 -9.33 2.34 -3.46
CA VAL A 168 -9.85 1.35 -4.40
C VAL A 168 -9.23 1.54 -5.79
N GLY A 169 -9.18 2.77 -6.30
CA GLY A 169 -8.57 3.09 -7.59
C GLY A 169 -7.09 2.70 -7.68
N TYR A 170 -6.36 2.84 -6.59
CA TYR A 170 -4.99 2.36 -6.49
C TYR A 170 -4.93 0.84 -6.51
N LEU A 171 -5.76 0.14 -5.72
CA LEU A 171 -5.74 -1.32 -5.59
C LEU A 171 -6.23 -2.07 -6.83
N GLU A 172 -7.23 -1.54 -7.53
CA GLU A 172 -7.86 -2.19 -8.68
C GLU A 172 -6.99 -2.14 -9.95
N ARG A 173 -6.17 -1.09 -10.10
CA ARG A 173 -5.36 -0.90 -11.31
C ARG A 173 -4.12 -1.77 -11.26
N ARG A 174 -3.89 -2.56 -12.32
CA ARG A 174 -2.71 -3.43 -12.50
C ARG A 174 -1.77 -2.86 -13.55
N LEU A 175 -0.47 -3.03 -13.34
CA LEU A 175 0.53 -2.78 -14.37
C LEU A 175 0.51 -3.88 -15.44
N PRO A 176 0.87 -3.59 -16.70
CA PRO A 176 1.00 -4.60 -17.74
C PRO A 176 1.92 -5.77 -17.34
N GLU A 177 2.99 -5.50 -16.60
CA GLU A 177 3.95 -6.50 -16.14
C GLU A 177 3.37 -7.39 -15.03
N GLU A 178 2.49 -6.85 -14.18
CA GLU A 178 1.75 -7.64 -13.19
C GLU A 178 0.82 -8.64 -13.91
N ILE A 179 0.14 -8.19 -14.97
CA ILE A 179 -0.73 -9.04 -15.79
C ILE A 179 0.07 -10.09 -16.57
N HIS A 180 1.22 -9.73 -17.12
CA HIS A 180 2.09 -10.69 -17.80
C HIS A 180 2.59 -11.80 -16.84
N ALA A 181 3.01 -11.42 -15.63
CA ALA A 181 3.41 -12.39 -14.61
C ALA A 181 2.26 -13.31 -14.17
N TYR A 182 1.01 -12.81 -14.19
CA TYR A 182 -0.17 -13.58 -13.83
C TYR A 182 -0.33 -14.86 -14.66
N SER A 183 -0.01 -14.84 -15.95
CA SER A 183 -0.04 -16.05 -16.80
C SER A 183 0.92 -17.14 -16.29
N GLY A 184 2.10 -16.75 -15.79
CA GLY A 184 3.05 -17.67 -15.17
C GLY A 184 2.52 -18.27 -13.86
N ILE A 185 1.86 -17.44 -13.03
CA ILE A 185 1.23 -17.87 -11.78
C ILE A 185 0.11 -18.89 -12.07
N VAL A 186 -0.75 -18.60 -13.05
CA VAL A 186 -1.81 -19.51 -13.49
C VAL A 186 -1.23 -20.85 -13.97
N ALA A 187 -0.15 -20.82 -14.75
CA ALA A 187 0.53 -22.04 -15.19
C ALA A 187 1.13 -22.85 -14.03
N ILE A 188 1.66 -22.20 -12.99
CA ILE A 188 2.10 -22.88 -11.76
C ILE A 188 0.91 -23.53 -11.04
N CYS A 189 -0.19 -22.79 -10.88
CA CYS A 189 -1.41 -23.29 -10.25
C CYS A 189 -1.98 -24.52 -10.96
N HIS A 190 -2.13 -24.50 -12.29
CA HIS A 190 -2.58 -25.66 -13.06
C HIS A 190 -1.68 -26.89 -12.87
N ARG A 191 -0.36 -26.70 -12.72
CA ARG A 191 0.55 -27.81 -12.43
C ARG A 191 0.36 -28.38 -11.03
N MET A 192 0.22 -27.52 -10.02
CA MET A 192 -0.05 -27.96 -8.65
C MET A 192 -1.36 -28.75 -8.56
N VAL A 193 -2.41 -28.26 -9.24
CA VAL A 193 -3.70 -28.96 -9.34
C VAL A 193 -3.54 -30.31 -10.04
N ALA A 194 -2.84 -30.35 -11.19
CA ALA A 194 -2.61 -31.59 -11.92
C ALA A 194 -1.81 -32.63 -11.10
N GLU A 195 -0.86 -32.18 -10.29
CA GLU A 195 -0.09 -33.05 -9.39
C GLU A 195 -0.93 -33.55 -8.22
N GLY A 196 -1.69 -32.66 -7.58
CA GLY A 196 -2.59 -33.01 -6.47
C GLY A 196 -3.63 -34.08 -6.84
N PHE A 197 -4.11 -34.07 -8.09
CA PHE A 197 -5.03 -35.09 -8.62
C PHE A 197 -4.34 -36.23 -9.39
N SER A 198 -3.02 -36.28 -9.40
CA SER A 198 -2.28 -37.35 -10.08
C SER A 198 -2.24 -38.64 -9.25
N GLY A 199 -1.95 -39.77 -9.91
CA GLY A 199 -1.69 -41.04 -9.23
C GLY A 199 -0.44 -41.06 -8.34
N LYS A 200 0.32 -39.96 -8.25
CA LYS A 200 1.41 -39.78 -7.25
C LYS A 200 0.88 -39.39 -5.86
N VAL A 201 -0.30 -38.76 -5.81
CA VAL A 201 -0.91 -38.24 -4.58
C VAL A 201 -2.18 -39.01 -4.25
N VAL A 202 -3.01 -39.30 -5.26
CA VAL A 202 -4.30 -39.99 -5.08
C VAL A 202 -4.15 -41.49 -5.31
N HIS A 203 -4.28 -42.25 -4.22
CA HIS A 203 -4.29 -43.71 -4.22
C HIS A 203 -5.69 -44.22 -3.84
N PRO A 204 -6.39 -44.96 -4.73
CA PRO A 204 -7.74 -45.46 -4.48
C PRO A 204 -7.84 -46.28 -3.20
N GLY A 205 -8.84 -45.98 -2.37
CA GLY A 205 -9.09 -46.67 -1.09
C GLY A 205 -8.12 -46.28 0.05
N VAL A 206 -7.16 -45.39 -0.21
CA VAL A 206 -6.16 -44.93 0.78
C VAL A 206 -6.25 -43.42 0.99
N THR A 207 -6.08 -42.64 -0.07
CA THR A 207 -6.09 -41.17 0.01
C THR A 207 -7.50 -40.65 0.24
N THR A 208 -7.67 -39.79 1.25
CA THR A 208 -8.94 -39.10 1.51
C THR A 208 -8.95 -37.70 0.89
N ALA A 209 -10.13 -37.08 0.80
CA ALA A 209 -10.22 -35.70 0.33
C ALA A 209 -9.47 -34.72 1.23
N ALA A 210 -9.36 -34.99 2.54
CA ALA A 210 -8.65 -34.15 3.49
C ALA A 210 -7.12 -34.20 3.31
N ASP A 211 -6.59 -35.28 2.72
CA ASP A 211 -5.15 -35.40 2.44
C ASP A 211 -4.71 -34.60 1.21
N VAL A 212 -5.68 -34.15 0.39
CA VAL A 212 -5.45 -33.41 -0.87
C VAL A 212 -5.86 -31.93 -0.77
N ALA A 213 -6.76 -31.59 0.16
CA ALA A 213 -7.35 -30.26 0.34
C ALA A 213 -6.36 -29.20 0.86
#